data_AF-A0A2P8KBJ5-F1
#
_entry.id   AF-A0A2P8KBJ5-F1
#
_cell.length_a   1.000
_cell.length_b   1.000
_cell.length_c   1.000
_cell.angle_alpha   90.00
_cell.angle_beta   90.00
_cell.angle_gamma   90.00
#
_symmetry.space_group_name_H-M   'P 1'
#
loop_
_entity.id
_entity.type
_entity.pdbx_description
1 polymer ?
#
loop_
_entity_poly.entity_id
_entity_poly.type
_entity_poly.pdbx_seq_one_letter_code
_entity_poly.pdbx_strand_id
1 'polypeptide(L)'
;MLPHLLAEKSCVEEFLDLLGQEEQAMQEGLFADLTPLTARKAALLDRMTALDRTRESAQVAMGFEPGRAGADAAATAAGAAAQEAWAALLQLAESAKTGNRRNGAMVHGHLDFTRNALHYLQAAALPFYGPDGIRKAEGGTGTRLALG
;
A
#
# COMPACT_ATOMS: atom_id res chain seq x y z
N MET A 1 -23.46 -11.65 -17.95
CA MET A 1 -22.02 -11.93 -17.72
C MET A 1 -21.11 -10.80 -18.22
N LEU A 2 -20.95 -10.61 -19.54
CA LEU A 2 -20.05 -9.58 -20.13
C LEU A 2 -20.15 -8.17 -19.49
N PRO A 3 -21.34 -7.55 -19.32
CA PRO A 3 -21.42 -6.21 -18.73
C PRO A 3 -20.91 -6.14 -17.28
N HIS A 4 -21.05 -7.23 -16.50
CA HIS A 4 -20.53 -7.28 -15.14
C HIS A 4 -18.99 -7.35 -15.14
N LEU A 5 -18.42 -8.15 -16.04
CA LEU A 5 -16.97 -8.24 -16.23
C LEU A 5 -16.34 -6.91 -16.64
N LEU A 6 -16.99 -6.17 -17.54
CA LEU A 6 -16.53 -4.85 -17.96
C LEU A 6 -16.62 -3.82 -16.81
N ALA A 7 -17.67 -3.88 -16.00
CA ALA A 7 -17.83 -3.00 -14.84
C ALA A 7 -16.76 -3.28 -13.76
N GLU A 8 -16.48 -4.55 -13.46
CA GLU A 8 -15.38 -4.95 -12.57
C GLU A 8 -14.03 -4.49 -13.11
N LYS A 9 -13.77 -4.74 -14.41
CA LYS A 9 -12.54 -4.32 -15.09
C LYS A 9 -12.29 -2.83 -14.90
N SER A 10 -13.28 -2.00 -15.22
CA SER A 10 -13.20 -0.53 -15.06
C SER A 10 -12.94 -0.13 -13.60
N CYS A 11 -13.57 -0.82 -12.64
CA CYS A 11 -13.35 -0.53 -11.21
C CYS A 11 -11.92 -0.89 -10.77
N VAL A 12 -11.33 -1.97 -11.30
CA VAL A 12 -9.94 -2.35 -11.00
C VAL A 12 -8.94 -1.41 -11.67
N GLU A 13 -9.24 -0.91 -12.88
CA GLU A 13 -8.43 0.13 -13.54
C GLU A 13 -8.42 1.42 -12.70
N GLU A 14 -9.59 1.88 -12.22
CA GLU A 14 -9.67 3.03 -11.30
C GLU A 14 -8.86 2.80 -10.01
N PHE A 15 -8.86 1.57 -9.48
CA PHE A 15 -8.07 1.21 -8.30
C PHE A 15 -6.57 1.22 -8.56
N LEU A 16 -6.12 0.75 -9.73
CA LEU A 16 -4.72 0.81 -10.14
C LEU A 16 -4.21 2.24 -10.28
N ASP A 17 -5.01 3.12 -10.90
CA ASP A 17 -4.69 4.54 -11.00
C ASP A 17 -4.57 5.20 -9.62
N LEU A 18 -5.43 4.80 -8.68
CA LEU A 18 -5.36 5.27 -7.29
C LEU A 18 -4.08 4.78 -6.59
N LEU A 19 -3.69 3.51 -6.79
CA LEU A 19 -2.42 2.99 -6.25
C LEU A 19 -1.22 3.75 -6.82
N GLY A 20 -1.26 4.15 -8.09
CA GLY A 20 -0.23 5.00 -8.70
C GLY A 20 -0.16 6.40 -8.07
N GLN A 21 -1.32 7.01 -7.79
CA GLN A 21 -1.38 8.30 -7.08
C GLN A 21 -0.84 8.19 -5.65
N GLU A 22 -1.17 7.11 -4.92
CA GLU A 22 -0.62 6.85 -3.58
C GLU A 22 0.90 6.71 -3.62
N GLU A 23 1.43 5.95 -4.58
CA GLU A 23 2.86 5.79 -4.77
C GLU A 23 3.55 7.13 -5.04
N GLN A 24 3.03 7.92 -5.97
CA GLN A 24 3.59 9.23 -6.32
C GLN A 24 3.57 10.18 -5.11
N ALA A 25 2.46 10.26 -4.39
CA ALA A 25 2.36 11.09 -3.18
C ALA A 25 3.39 10.68 -2.12
N MET A 26 3.63 9.38 -1.94
CA MET A 26 4.68 8.90 -1.03
C MET A 26 6.09 9.20 -1.54
N GLN A 27 6.36 9.11 -2.84
CA GLN A 27 7.66 9.45 -3.42
C GLN A 27 7.99 10.94 -3.32
N GLU A 28 6.98 11.80 -3.48
CA GLU A 28 7.11 13.26 -3.42
C GLU A 28 7.01 13.83 -1.99
N GLY A 29 6.71 12.98 -0.99
CA GLY A 29 6.54 13.39 0.40
C GLY A 29 5.26 14.18 0.68
N LEU A 30 4.26 14.08 -0.18
CA LEU A 30 2.97 14.77 -0.10
C LEU A 30 1.99 14.01 0.80
N PHE A 31 2.32 13.82 2.08
CA PHE A 31 1.51 12.99 3.00
C PHE A 31 0.10 13.53 3.27
N ALA A 32 -0.12 14.83 3.06
CA ALA A 32 -1.46 15.43 3.16
C ALA A 32 -2.44 14.80 2.15
N ASP A 33 -1.94 14.38 0.99
CA ASP A 33 -2.74 13.81 -0.09
C ASP A 33 -3.10 12.32 0.18
N LEU A 34 -2.40 11.65 1.09
CA LEU A 34 -2.68 10.24 1.41
C LEU A 34 -4.02 10.03 2.10
N THR A 35 -4.49 11.01 2.87
CA THR A 35 -5.77 10.92 3.59
C THR A 35 -6.97 10.85 2.62
N PRO A 36 -7.14 11.80 1.68
CA PRO A 36 -8.20 11.70 0.68
C PRO A 36 -8.03 10.48 -0.25
N LEU A 37 -6.80 10.07 -0.58
CA LEU A 37 -6.56 8.84 -1.36
C LEU A 37 -7.03 7.58 -0.62
N THR A 38 -6.79 7.49 0.69
CA THR A 38 -7.25 6.36 1.53
C THR A 38 -8.77 6.25 1.55
N ALA A 39 -9.49 7.37 1.63
CA ALA A 39 -10.96 7.38 1.60
C ALA A 39 -11.50 6.89 0.24
N ARG A 40 -10.89 7.33 -0.87
CA ARG A 40 -11.23 6.85 -2.22
C ARG A 40 -10.93 5.36 -2.38
N LYS A 41 -9.84 4.88 -1.78
CA LYS A 41 -9.45 3.47 -1.79
C LYS A 41 -10.52 2.59 -1.13
N ALA A 42 -11.01 3.00 0.04
CA ALA A 42 -12.08 2.29 0.74
C ALA A 42 -13.36 2.21 -0.11
N ALA A 43 -13.79 3.33 -0.71
CA ALA A 43 -14.97 3.36 -1.57
C ALA A 43 -14.84 2.45 -2.81
N LEU A 44 -13.65 2.38 -3.41
CA LEU A 44 -13.38 1.47 -4.54
C LEU A 44 -13.40 0.01 -4.11
N LEU A 45 -12.86 -0.34 -2.94
CA LEU A 45 -12.93 -1.71 -2.41
C LEU A 45 -14.37 -2.17 -2.14
N ASP A 46 -15.21 -1.28 -1.61
CA ASP A 46 -16.64 -1.56 -1.41
C ASP A 46 -17.35 -1.77 -2.75
N ARG A 47 -17.07 -0.93 -3.74
CA ARG A 47 -17.62 -1.07 -5.10
C ARG A 47 -17.16 -2.36 -5.77
N MET A 48 -15.87 -2.72 -5.67
CA MET A 48 -15.35 -4.00 -6.17
C MET A 48 -16.10 -5.18 -5.54
N THR A 49 -16.29 -5.18 -4.22
CA THR A 49 -17.02 -6.23 -3.52
C THR A 49 -18.47 -6.36 -4.00
N ALA A 50 -19.15 -5.24 -4.26
CA ALA A 50 -20.52 -5.24 -4.80
C ALA A 50 -20.58 -5.79 -6.23
N LEU A 51 -19.60 -5.43 -7.06
CA LEU A 51 -19.48 -5.93 -8.44
C LEU A 51 -19.18 -7.44 -8.47
N ASP A 52 -18.28 -7.93 -7.61
CA ASP A 52 -17.96 -9.36 -7.46
C ASP A 52 -19.21 -10.19 -7.16
N ARG A 53 -20.06 -9.73 -6.22
CA ARG A 53 -21.34 -10.38 -5.91
C ARG A 53 -22.31 -10.36 -7.08
N THR A 54 -22.33 -9.27 -7.83
CA THR A 54 -23.21 -9.12 -9.01
C THR A 54 -22.79 -10.08 -10.12
N ARG A 55 -21.48 -10.18 -10.41
CA ARG A 55 -20.91 -11.13 -11.35
C ARG A 55 -21.18 -12.57 -10.91
N GLU A 56 -20.98 -12.89 -9.64
CA GLU A 56 -21.23 -14.23 -9.09
C GLU A 56 -22.72 -14.61 -9.19
N SER A 57 -23.63 -13.69 -8.88
CA SER A 57 -25.07 -13.91 -9.07
C SER A 57 -25.42 -14.17 -10.54
N ALA A 58 -24.82 -13.42 -11.47
CA ALA A 58 -25.03 -13.64 -12.91
C ALA A 58 -24.48 -14.99 -13.39
N GLN A 59 -23.34 -15.43 -12.86
CA GLN A 59 -22.76 -16.75 -13.10
C GLN A 59 -23.66 -17.87 -12.59
N VAL A 60 -24.17 -17.75 -11.36
CA VAL A 60 -25.10 -18.73 -10.78
C VAL A 60 -26.40 -18.79 -11.57
N ALA A 61 -26.92 -17.64 -12.03
CA ALA A 61 -28.11 -17.60 -12.89
C ALA A 61 -27.89 -18.28 -14.26
N MET A 62 -26.65 -18.39 -14.71
CA MET A 62 -26.27 -19.15 -15.91
C MET A 62 -26.08 -20.66 -15.64
N GLY A 63 -26.23 -21.11 -14.40
CA GLY A 63 -26.11 -22.52 -14.01
C GLY A 63 -24.70 -22.96 -13.61
N PHE A 64 -23.79 -22.02 -13.35
CA PHE A 64 -22.42 -22.32 -12.92
C PHE A 64 -22.25 -22.15 -11.41
N GLU A 65 -21.50 -23.05 -10.77
CA GLU A 65 -21.18 -23.01 -9.33
C GLU A 65 -20.47 -21.70 -8.95
N PRO A 66 -20.67 -21.14 -7.73
CA PRO A 66 -19.98 -19.94 -7.28
C PRO A 66 -18.45 -20.08 -7.28
N GLY A 67 -17.77 -18.94 -7.12
CA GLY A 67 -16.32 -18.88 -7.10
C GLY A 67 -15.66 -19.00 -8.47
N ARG A 68 -14.36 -19.27 -8.45
CA ARG A 68 -13.47 -19.02 -9.58
C ARG A 68 -13.71 -19.93 -10.79
N ALA A 69 -13.76 -21.24 -10.56
CA ALA A 69 -13.92 -22.20 -11.65
C ALA A 69 -15.23 -21.99 -12.42
N GLY A 70 -16.32 -21.64 -11.72
CA GLY A 70 -17.57 -21.30 -12.38
C GLY A 70 -17.52 -19.95 -13.12
N ALA A 71 -16.69 -19.01 -12.68
CA ALA A 71 -16.50 -17.73 -13.38
C ALA A 71 -15.78 -17.93 -14.72
N ASP A 72 -14.74 -18.76 -14.72
CA ASP A 72 -14.02 -19.16 -15.93
C ASP A 72 -14.98 -19.86 -16.92
N ALA A 73 -15.82 -20.77 -16.42
CA ALA A 73 -16.81 -21.49 -17.22
C ALA A 73 -17.93 -20.56 -17.74
N ALA A 74 -18.47 -19.67 -16.90
CA ALA A 74 -19.50 -18.70 -17.29
C ALA A 74 -18.99 -17.68 -18.31
N ALA A 75 -17.73 -17.22 -18.18
CA ALA A 75 -17.10 -16.34 -19.16
C ALA A 75 -16.93 -17.03 -20.51
N THR A 76 -16.48 -18.30 -20.52
CA THR A 76 -16.36 -19.11 -21.73
C THR A 76 -17.73 -19.32 -22.41
N ALA A 77 -18.75 -19.67 -21.63
CA ALA A 77 -20.11 -19.88 -22.14
C ALA A 77 -20.78 -18.59 -22.65
N ALA A 78 -20.40 -17.42 -22.10
CA ALA A 78 -20.88 -16.12 -22.54
C ALA A 78 -20.22 -15.60 -23.85
N GLY A 79 -19.26 -16.34 -24.41
CA GLY A 79 -18.62 -16.06 -25.70
C GLY A 79 -17.29 -15.31 -25.59
N ALA A 80 -16.61 -15.16 -26.73
CA ALA A 80 -15.22 -14.68 -26.81
C ALA A 80 -15.00 -13.34 -26.10
N ALA A 81 -15.89 -12.35 -26.28
CA ALA A 81 -15.76 -11.05 -25.64
C ALA A 81 -15.82 -11.13 -24.10
N ALA A 82 -16.64 -12.03 -23.54
CA ALA A 82 -16.71 -12.25 -22.09
C ALA A 82 -15.46 -12.96 -21.58
N GLN A 83 -14.96 -13.93 -22.33
CA GLN A 83 -13.70 -14.61 -22.01
C GLN A 83 -12.50 -13.65 -22.04
N GLU A 84 -12.42 -12.75 -23.02
CA GLU A 84 -11.40 -11.70 -23.10
C GLU A 84 -11.51 -10.70 -21.95
N ALA A 85 -12.71 -10.20 -21.66
CA ALA A 85 -12.95 -9.28 -20.54
C ALA A 85 -12.57 -9.92 -19.20
N TRP A 86 -12.91 -11.20 -19.02
CA TRP A 86 -12.52 -11.96 -17.85
C TRP A 86 -11.00 -12.08 -17.74
N ALA A 87 -10.33 -12.54 -18.81
CA ALA A 87 -8.87 -12.65 -18.82
C ALA A 87 -8.16 -11.33 -18.50
N ALA A 88 -8.65 -10.21 -19.05
CA ALA A 88 -8.13 -8.88 -18.75
C ALA A 88 -8.32 -8.52 -17.27
N LEU A 89 -9.48 -8.80 -16.69
CA LEU A 89 -9.74 -8.56 -15.26
C LEU A 89 -8.75 -9.32 -14.37
N LEU A 90 -8.35 -10.55 -14.74
CA LEU A 90 -7.36 -11.33 -13.99
C LEU A 90 -5.97 -10.69 -13.98
N GLN A 91 -5.54 -10.21 -15.14
CA GLN A 91 -4.26 -9.54 -15.28
C GLN A 91 -4.23 -8.24 -14.46
N LEU A 92 -5.33 -7.49 -14.49
CA LEU A 92 -5.49 -6.28 -13.68
C LEU A 92 -5.51 -6.60 -12.18
N ALA A 93 -6.16 -7.68 -11.75
CA ALA A 93 -6.17 -8.10 -10.35
C ALA A 93 -4.77 -8.45 -9.82
N GLU A 94 -3.95 -9.17 -10.61
CA GLU A 94 -2.55 -9.44 -10.25
C GLU A 94 -1.69 -8.17 -10.24
N SER A 95 -1.95 -7.24 -11.17
CA SER A 95 -1.30 -5.92 -11.18
C SER A 95 -1.64 -5.13 -9.92
N ALA A 96 -2.92 -5.12 -9.52
CA ALA A 96 -3.40 -4.42 -8.34
C ALA A 96 -2.81 -5.00 -7.05
N LYS A 97 -2.70 -6.33 -6.96
CA LYS A 97 -2.04 -7.03 -5.86
C LYS A 97 -0.56 -6.66 -5.75
N THR A 98 0.13 -6.56 -6.88
CA THR A 98 1.55 -6.16 -6.94
C THR A 98 1.74 -4.70 -6.53
N GLY A 99 0.92 -3.79 -7.06
CA GLY A 99 0.93 -2.37 -6.69
C GLY A 99 0.63 -2.15 -5.21
N ASN A 100 -0.38 -2.85 -4.66
CA ASN A 100 -0.73 -2.74 -3.26
C ASN A 100 0.39 -3.23 -2.33
N ARG A 101 1.11 -4.31 -2.70
CA ARG A 101 2.30 -4.77 -1.96
C ARG A 101 3.43 -3.73 -1.98
N ARG A 102 3.68 -3.11 -3.12
CA ARG A 102 4.69 -2.04 -3.26
C ARG A 102 4.35 -0.85 -2.36
N ASN A 103 3.11 -0.36 -2.43
CA ASN A 103 2.68 0.76 -1.60
C ASN A 103 2.77 0.42 -0.11
N GLY A 104 2.39 -0.80 0.29
CA GLY A 104 2.55 -1.28 1.66
C GLY A 104 4.01 -1.27 2.14
N ALA A 105 4.96 -1.71 1.29
CA ALA A 105 6.38 -1.67 1.61
C ALA A 105 6.91 -0.23 1.80
N MET A 106 6.44 0.72 0.98
CA MET A 106 6.81 2.14 1.13
C MET A 106 6.30 2.74 2.45
N VAL A 107 5.03 2.47 2.81
CA VAL A 107 4.47 2.91 4.09
C VAL A 107 5.30 2.38 5.26
N HIS A 108 5.65 1.09 5.26
CA HIS A 108 6.48 0.50 6.30
C HIS A 108 7.86 1.15 6.38
N GLY A 109 8.53 1.35 5.24
CA GLY A 109 9.84 2.02 5.20
C GLY A 109 9.80 3.45 5.75
N HIS A 110 8.74 4.20 5.45
CA HIS A 110 8.54 5.55 5.99
C HIS A 110 8.29 5.58 7.49
N LEU A 111 7.51 4.63 8.01
CA LEU A 111 7.28 4.49 9.46
C LEU A 111 8.57 4.13 10.19
N ASP A 112 9.38 3.23 9.63
CA ASP A 112 10.66 2.84 10.22
C ASP A 112 11.66 4.01 10.22
N PHE A 113 11.76 4.76 9.11
CA PHE A 113 12.56 5.97 9.05
C PHE A 113 12.11 7.01 10.09
N THR A 114 10.80 7.27 10.18
CA THR A 114 10.26 8.26 11.13
C THR A 114 10.50 7.84 12.58
N ARG A 115 10.29 6.56 12.91
CA ARG A 115 10.59 6.01 14.25
C ARG A 115 12.07 6.12 14.58
N ASN A 116 12.96 5.81 13.64
CA ASN A 116 14.40 5.94 13.82
C ASN A 116 14.83 7.40 14.00
N ALA A 117 14.26 8.32 13.23
CA ALA A 117 14.50 9.76 13.36
C ALA A 117 14.02 10.28 14.72
N LEU A 118 12.82 9.89 15.15
CA LEU A 118 12.30 10.23 16.49
C LEU A 118 13.18 9.66 17.59
N HIS A 119 13.61 8.39 17.47
CA HIS A 119 14.51 7.76 18.43
C HIS A 119 15.86 8.47 18.49
N TYR A 120 16.43 8.86 17.35
CA TYR A 120 17.67 9.64 17.28
C TYR A 120 17.52 11.03 17.91
N LEU A 121 16.44 11.74 17.62
CA LEU A 121 16.14 13.04 18.23
C LEU A 121 15.94 12.92 19.75
N GLN A 122 15.24 11.89 20.22
CA GLN A 122 15.07 11.61 21.65
C GLN A 122 16.40 11.24 22.32
N ALA A 123 17.22 10.41 21.68
CA ALA A 123 18.56 10.06 22.17
C ALA A 123 19.51 11.27 22.21
N ALA A 124 19.39 12.19 21.26
CA ALA A 124 20.12 13.45 21.25
C ALA A 124 19.58 14.47 22.27
N ALA A 125 18.31 14.34 22.67
CA ALA A 125 17.68 15.14 23.71
C ALA A 125 17.91 14.60 25.13
N LEU A 126 18.51 13.40 25.29
CA LEU A 126 19.10 13.03 26.58
C LEU A 126 20.21 14.04 26.88
N PRO A 127 20.17 14.70 28.04
CA PRO A 127 21.05 15.82 28.27
C PRO A 127 22.48 15.31 28.39
N PHE A 128 23.37 15.82 27.53
CA PHE A 128 24.83 15.77 27.70
C PHE A 128 25.31 16.51 28.98
N TYR A 129 24.39 16.89 29.86
CA TYR A 129 24.59 17.66 31.08
C TYR A 129 23.75 17.07 32.20
N GLY A 130 24.39 16.73 33.33
CA GLY A 130 23.66 16.49 34.57
C GLY A 130 22.97 17.78 35.05
N PRO A 131 22.09 17.71 36.06
CA PRO A 131 21.40 18.87 36.65
C PRO A 131 22.33 20.04 37.05
N ASP A 132 23.62 19.78 37.28
CA ASP A 132 24.63 20.78 37.64
C ASP A 132 25.39 21.41 36.46
N GLY A 133 25.10 21.04 35.21
CA GLY A 133 25.71 21.68 34.03
C GLY A 133 27.23 21.51 33.86
N ILE A 134 27.88 20.69 34.69
CA ILE A 134 29.34 20.50 34.65
C ILE A 134 29.69 19.38 33.66
N ARG A 135 30.48 19.71 32.63
CA ARG A 135 31.23 18.70 31.88
C ARG A 135 32.30 18.12 32.80
N LYS A 136 32.21 16.84 33.16
CA LYS A 136 33.40 16.11 33.62
C LYS A 136 34.30 15.89 32.41
N ALA A 137 35.20 16.85 32.16
CA ALA A 137 36.42 16.54 31.43
C ALA A 137 37.31 15.70 32.37
N GLU A 138 37.08 14.40 32.43
CA GLU A 138 38.14 13.47 32.85
C GLU A 138 38.95 13.22 31.57
N GLY A 139 40.05 13.92 31.32
CA GLY A 139 41.13 14.24 32.25
C GLY A 139 42.37 13.62 31.61
N GLY A 140 42.80 14.20 30.49
CA GLY A 140 44.03 13.78 29.83
C GLY A 140 45.19 13.98 30.79
N THR A 141 45.77 12.90 31.26
CA THR A 141 47.00 12.86 32.06
C THR A 141 48.18 13.25 31.18
N GLY A 142 48.25 14.54 30.84
CA GLY A 142 49.44 15.19 30.31
C GLY A 142 50.29 15.68 31.47
N THR A 143 51.10 14.81 32.07
CA THR A 143 52.16 15.26 32.99
C THR A 143 53.44 15.47 32.20
N ARG A 144 53.68 16.73 31.80
CA ARG A 144 54.99 17.20 31.32
C ARG A 144 55.92 17.45 32.52
N LEU A 145 57.10 16.85 32.43
CA LEU A 145 58.45 17.28 32.87
C LEU A 145 58.56 18.59 33.69
N ALA A 146 59.20 18.53 34.87
CA ALA A 146 60.16 19.54 35.36
C ALA A 146 60.86 19.13 36.68
N LEU A 147 62.20 19.08 36.61
CA LEU A 147 63.22 19.61 37.55
C LEU A 147 63.28 19.12 39.01
N GLY A 148 64.47 18.65 39.40
CA GLY A 148 64.93 18.43 40.77
C GLY A 148 66.10 17.47 40.85
#